data_AF-A0A8J7Q2W1-F1
#
_entry.id   AF-A0A8J7Q2W1-F1
#
_cell.length_a   1.000
_cell.length_b   1.000
_cell.length_c   1.000
_cell.angle_alpha   90.00
_cell.angle_beta   90.00
_cell.angle_gamma   90.00
#
_symmetry.space_group_name_H-M   'P 1'
#
loop_
_entity.id
_entity.type
_entity.pdbx_description
1 polymer ?
#
loop_
_entity_poly.entity_id
_entity_poly.type
_entity_poly.pdbx_seq_one_letter_code
_entity_poly.pdbx_strand_id
1 'polypeptide(L)'
;MTDGDALIRSILAAPADDAPRLIYADWLDEQGRAEDAEFIRVQIELARLGFDGAFHTDDRGRLRHVPAHVERLTERQLELWYDGFGRPTLPAALDNWPIFPHQVRGQLVRVRRGFVERVTCRCAEFLAVAGEVFACQPVTYVRLVDRQAVDEKTGWGFGWYCAGVWEQLVDDIPAELWKYLAPDGRPMIHFPTSDEADAALGTACVRYGRAMAGLE
;
A
#
# COMPACT_ATOMS: atom_id res chain seq x y z
N MET A 1 -2.63 20.10 -17.02
CA MET A 1 -1.69 19.77 -15.94
C MET A 1 -1.69 20.97 -15.01
N THR A 2 -2.26 20.81 -13.83
CA THR A 2 -2.30 21.82 -12.77
C THR A 2 -1.01 21.75 -11.95
N ASP A 3 -0.74 22.75 -11.10
CA ASP A 3 0.38 22.71 -10.15
C ASP A 3 0.24 21.52 -9.19
N GLY A 4 -0.99 21.21 -8.76
CA GLY A 4 -1.30 20.02 -7.97
C GLY A 4 -0.89 18.71 -8.68
N ASP A 5 -1.13 18.59 -9.99
CA ASP A 5 -0.72 17.40 -10.76
C ASP A 5 0.80 17.20 -10.75
N ALA A 6 1.56 18.30 -10.82
CA ALA A 6 3.03 18.25 -10.78
C ALA A 6 3.54 17.81 -9.40
N LEU A 7 2.92 18.32 -8.32
CA LEU A 7 3.23 17.92 -6.94
C LEU A 7 2.93 16.44 -6.68
N ILE A 8 1.78 15.95 -7.16
CA ILE A 8 1.44 14.51 -7.08
C ILE A 8 2.50 13.67 -7.79
N ARG A 9 2.94 14.05 -9.00
CA ARG A 9 4.01 13.32 -9.70
C ARG A 9 5.31 13.27 -8.90
N SER A 10 5.68 14.35 -8.20
CA SER A 10 6.85 14.34 -7.30
C SER A 10 6.70 13.32 -6.17
N ILE A 11 5.49 13.18 -5.60
CA ILE A 11 5.20 12.18 -4.56
C ILE A 11 5.28 10.75 -5.12
N LEU A 12 4.76 10.51 -6.33
CA LEU A 12 4.82 9.20 -7.00
C LEU A 12 6.25 8.77 -7.36
N ALA A 13 7.09 9.74 -7.72
CA ALA A 13 8.50 9.52 -8.02
C ALA A 13 9.31 9.15 -6.77
N ALA A 14 9.02 9.78 -5.62
CA ALA A 14 9.71 9.55 -4.36
C ALA A 14 8.74 9.13 -3.23
N PRO A 15 8.14 7.93 -3.30
CA PRO A 15 7.06 7.53 -2.40
C PRO A 15 7.51 7.34 -0.94
N ALA A 16 8.80 7.30 -0.64
CA ALA A 16 9.28 7.24 0.75
C ALA A 16 9.50 8.63 1.40
N ASP A 17 9.57 9.70 0.59
CA ASP A 17 9.97 11.04 1.04
C ASP A 17 8.78 11.87 1.52
N ASP A 18 8.92 12.49 2.69
CA ASP A 18 7.90 13.37 3.25
C ASP A 18 7.93 14.77 2.60
N ALA A 19 9.06 15.22 2.05
CA ALA A 19 9.22 16.57 1.52
C ALA A 19 8.19 16.93 0.42
N PRO A 20 8.00 16.14 -0.66
CA PRO A 20 6.99 16.46 -1.67
C PRO A 20 5.56 16.39 -1.12
N ARG A 21 5.31 15.59 -0.07
CA ARG A 21 4.00 15.51 0.59
C ARG A 21 3.70 16.77 1.41
N LEU A 22 4.71 17.32 2.08
CA LEU A 22 4.57 18.56 2.84
C LEU A 22 4.33 19.76 1.90
N ILE A 23 5.05 19.82 0.77
CA ILE A 23 4.81 20.86 -0.25
C ILE A 23 3.39 20.74 -0.81
N TYR A 24 2.90 19.52 -1.06
CA TYR A 24 1.51 19.31 -1.48
C TYR A 24 0.49 19.71 -0.41
N ALA A 25 0.79 19.47 0.88
CA ALA A 25 -0.04 19.96 1.97
C ALA A 25 -0.10 21.50 2.02
N ASP A 26 1.04 22.18 1.84
CA ASP A 26 1.08 23.65 1.76
C ASP A 26 0.22 24.16 0.58
N TRP A 27 0.32 23.49 -0.58
CA TRP A 27 -0.53 23.81 -1.72
C TRP A 27 -2.03 23.58 -1.42
N LEU A 28 -2.40 22.51 -0.72
CA LEU A 28 -3.80 22.26 -0.31
C LEU A 28 -4.33 23.38 0.60
N ASP A 29 -3.54 23.85 1.57
CA ASP A 29 -3.90 25.01 2.40
C ASP A 29 -4.21 26.25 1.53
N GLU A 30 -3.34 26.54 0.56
CA GLU A 30 -3.51 27.67 -0.36
C GLU A 30 -4.77 27.54 -1.24
N GLN A 31 -5.20 26.32 -1.55
CA GLN A 31 -6.45 26.04 -2.25
C GLN A 31 -7.69 26.03 -1.34
N GLY A 32 -7.55 26.38 -0.06
CA GLY A 32 -8.65 26.38 0.91
C GLY A 32 -9.06 24.99 1.39
N ARG A 33 -8.17 24.00 1.29
CA ARG A 33 -8.35 22.61 1.75
C ARG A 33 -7.48 22.32 2.97
N ALA A 34 -7.61 23.16 4.00
CA ALA A 34 -6.68 23.17 5.11
C ALA A 34 -6.73 21.90 5.97
N GLU A 35 -7.91 21.31 6.12
CA GLU A 35 -8.11 20.08 6.88
C GLU A 35 -7.51 18.86 6.17
N ASP A 36 -7.52 18.84 4.83
CA ASP A 36 -6.81 17.81 4.05
C ASP A 36 -5.29 17.96 4.21
N ALA A 37 -4.77 19.20 4.20
CA ALA A 37 -3.36 19.47 4.45
C ALA A 37 -2.93 19.05 5.86
N GLU A 38 -3.74 19.40 6.87
CA GLU A 38 -3.53 19.00 8.26
C GLU A 38 -3.49 17.48 8.40
N PHE A 39 -4.41 16.76 7.75
CA PHE A 39 -4.43 15.29 7.78
C PHE A 39 -3.09 14.69 7.30
N ILE A 40 -2.53 15.20 6.20
CA ILE A 40 -1.22 14.74 5.69
C ILE A 40 -0.12 14.96 6.74
N ARG A 41 -0.08 16.15 7.34
CA ARG A 41 0.93 16.53 8.34
C ARG A 41 0.84 15.67 9.61
N VAL A 42 -0.38 15.45 10.12
CA VAL A 42 -0.64 14.58 11.28
C VAL A 42 -0.14 13.15 11.00
N GLN A 43 -0.44 12.59 9.83
CA GLN A 43 0.02 11.24 9.47
C GLN A 43 1.54 11.14 9.30
N ILE A 44 2.19 12.18 8.75
CA ILE A 44 3.65 12.25 8.64
C ILE A 44 4.28 12.28 10.04
N GLU A 45 3.72 13.08 10.95
CA GLU A 45 4.21 13.17 12.32
C GLU A 45 4.07 11.83 13.06
N LEU A 46 2.90 11.17 12.96
CA LEU A 46 2.70 9.81 13.47
C LEU A 46 3.74 8.83 12.90
N ALA A 47 3.97 8.87 11.59
CA ALA A 47 4.94 7.99 10.94
C ALA A 47 6.38 8.22 11.40
N ARG A 48 6.79 9.48 11.61
CA ARG A 48 8.12 9.84 12.15
C ARG A 48 8.32 9.37 13.58
N LEU A 49 7.25 9.32 14.38
CA LEU A 49 7.25 8.77 15.73
C LEU A 49 7.19 7.23 15.76
N GLY A 50 7.13 6.57 14.58
CA GLY A 50 7.06 5.12 14.47
C GLY A 50 5.66 4.54 14.69
N PHE A 51 4.62 5.38 14.71
CA PHE A 51 3.24 4.96 14.87
C PHE A 51 2.53 4.83 13.52
N ASP A 52 1.51 3.98 13.51
CA ASP A 52 0.79 3.59 12.31
C ASP A 52 -0.61 4.27 12.22
N GLY A 53 -0.94 5.09 13.23
CA GLY A 53 -2.19 5.81 13.39
C GLY A 53 -3.30 5.01 14.06
N ALA A 54 -3.01 3.82 14.61
CA ALA A 54 -3.96 3.00 15.35
C ALA A 54 -3.66 3.01 16.86
N PHE A 55 -4.72 2.80 17.64
CA PHE A 55 -4.59 2.43 19.05
C PHE A 55 -4.21 0.94 19.15
N HIS A 56 -2.98 0.66 19.55
CA HIS A 56 -2.51 -0.72 19.73
C HIS A 56 -2.88 -1.26 21.11
N THR A 57 -3.39 -2.50 21.14
CA THR A 57 -3.62 -3.24 22.37
C THR A 57 -2.48 -4.21 22.68
N ASP A 58 -2.32 -4.56 23.96
CA ASP A 58 -1.53 -5.72 24.39
C ASP A 58 -2.29 -7.03 24.11
N ASP A 59 -1.66 -8.16 24.43
CA ASP A 59 -2.24 -9.50 24.21
C ASP A 59 -3.51 -9.74 25.04
N ARG A 60 -3.79 -8.88 26.03
CA ARG A 60 -4.98 -8.91 26.89
C ARG A 60 -6.05 -7.91 26.45
N GLY A 61 -5.87 -7.27 25.30
CA GLY A 61 -6.81 -6.29 24.76
C GLY A 61 -6.78 -4.92 25.45
N ARG A 62 -5.76 -4.64 26.28
CA ARG A 62 -5.61 -3.33 26.94
C ARG A 62 -4.84 -2.39 26.04
N LEU A 63 -5.26 -1.12 25.97
CA LEU A 63 -4.48 -0.10 25.28
C LEU A 63 -3.04 -0.08 25.81
N ARG A 64 -2.07 -0.23 24.91
CA ARG A 64 -0.67 -0.03 25.26
C ARG A 64 -0.47 1.43 25.67
N HIS A 65 0.46 1.68 26.58
CA HIS A 65 0.78 3.05 26.95
C HIS A 65 1.35 3.78 25.73
N VAL A 66 0.64 4.80 25.27
CA VAL A 66 1.04 5.67 24.16
C VAL A 66 1.42 7.04 24.74
N PRO A 67 2.49 7.70 24.29
CA PRO A 67 2.79 9.06 24.70
C PRO A 67 1.59 9.99 24.40
N ALA A 68 1.24 10.87 25.35
CA ALA A 68 0.07 11.76 25.22
C ALA A 68 0.05 12.59 23.92
N HIS A 69 1.23 12.88 23.35
CA HIS A 69 1.33 13.56 22.05
C HIS A 69 0.85 12.69 20.88
N VAL A 70 1.25 11.42 20.84
CA VAL A 70 0.83 10.46 19.82
C VAL A 70 -0.66 10.16 19.95
N GLU A 71 -1.17 10.10 21.18
CA GLU A 71 -2.60 9.96 21.45
C GLU A 71 -3.40 11.10 20.80
N ARG A 72 -3.03 12.36 21.07
CA ARG A 72 -3.67 13.53 20.43
C ARG A 72 -3.60 13.51 18.92
N LEU A 73 -2.46 13.14 18.34
CA LEU A 73 -2.32 13.02 16.88
C LEU A 73 -3.23 11.91 16.31
N THR A 74 -3.34 10.79 17.02
CA THR A 74 -4.21 9.67 16.63
C THR A 74 -5.68 10.08 16.67
N GLU A 75 -6.10 10.76 17.75
CA GLU A 75 -7.45 11.32 17.86
C GLU A 75 -7.75 12.32 16.74
N ARG A 76 -6.83 13.27 16.49
CA ARG A 76 -7.00 14.28 15.45
C ARG A 76 -7.08 13.67 14.05
N GLN A 77 -6.26 12.66 13.75
CA GLN A 77 -6.34 11.93 12.49
C GLN A 77 -7.73 11.29 12.30
N LEU A 78 -8.27 10.68 13.36
CA LEU A 78 -9.58 10.02 13.29
C LEU A 78 -10.71 11.03 13.14
N GLU A 79 -10.67 12.14 13.86
CA GLU A 79 -11.61 13.25 13.71
C GLU A 79 -11.66 13.74 12.26
N LEU A 80 -10.51 14.14 11.71
CA LEU A 80 -10.38 14.59 10.33
C LEU A 80 -10.92 13.54 9.33
N TRP A 81 -10.57 12.26 9.53
CA TRP A 81 -11.02 11.18 8.66
C TRP A 81 -12.53 10.99 8.66
N TYR A 82 -13.15 11.00 9.85
CA TYR A 82 -14.59 10.80 9.99
C TYR A 82 -15.41 12.03 9.55
N ASP A 83 -14.83 13.22 9.64
CA ASP A 83 -15.41 14.45 9.09
C ASP A 83 -15.27 14.56 7.55
N GLY A 84 -14.55 13.61 6.93
CA GLY A 84 -14.48 13.46 5.48
C GLY A 84 -13.21 14.01 4.83
N PHE A 85 -12.24 14.46 5.62
CA PHE A 85 -10.95 14.96 5.15
C PHE A 85 -9.91 13.85 4.99
N GLY A 86 -8.87 14.11 4.21
CA GLY A 86 -7.77 13.17 3.99
C GLY A 86 -8.14 11.97 3.12
N ARG A 87 -9.31 12.02 2.47
CA ARG A 87 -9.72 10.98 1.52
C ARG A 87 -8.85 11.07 0.27
N PRO A 88 -8.07 10.04 -0.05
CA PRO A 88 -7.24 10.05 -1.25
C PRO A 88 -8.14 10.15 -2.49
N THR A 89 -7.62 10.75 -3.55
CA THR A 89 -8.26 10.66 -4.87
C THR A 89 -8.10 9.24 -5.38
N LEU A 90 -9.20 8.53 -5.55
CA LEU A 90 -9.18 7.13 -5.97
C LEU A 90 -9.87 6.96 -7.31
N PRO A 91 -9.41 6.00 -8.12
CA PRO A 91 -10.17 5.58 -9.29
C PRO A 91 -11.51 4.98 -8.89
N ALA A 92 -12.53 5.11 -9.75
CA ALA A 92 -13.88 4.60 -9.50
C ALA A 92 -13.91 3.08 -9.21
N ALA A 93 -12.93 2.34 -9.74
CA ALA A 93 -12.77 0.92 -9.47
C ALA A 93 -12.52 0.59 -7.97
N LEU A 94 -12.10 1.57 -7.18
CA LEU A 94 -11.90 1.44 -5.73
C LEU A 94 -13.04 2.02 -4.88
N ASP A 95 -14.12 2.54 -5.48
CA ASP A 95 -15.19 3.25 -4.75
C ASP A 95 -15.80 2.43 -3.60
N ASN A 96 -15.87 1.10 -3.77
CA ASN A 96 -16.45 0.18 -2.80
C ASN A 96 -15.41 -0.52 -1.91
N TRP A 97 -14.13 -0.17 -2.05
CA TRP A 97 -13.10 -0.81 -1.25
C TRP A 97 -13.04 -0.14 0.13
N PRO A 98 -13.01 -0.91 1.22
CA PRO A 98 -12.90 -0.36 2.56
C PRO A 98 -11.50 0.20 2.78
N ILE A 99 -11.44 1.47 3.17
CA ILE A 99 -10.21 2.24 3.33
C ILE A 99 -10.17 2.81 4.74
N PHE A 100 -9.01 2.76 5.36
CA PHE A 100 -8.81 3.29 6.71
C PHE A 100 -7.50 4.07 6.79
N PRO A 101 -7.42 5.08 7.67
CA PRO A 101 -6.22 5.91 7.85
C PRO A 101 -5.19 5.24 8.77
N HIS A 102 -5.47 4.02 9.22
CA HIS A 102 -4.66 3.27 10.16
C HIS A 102 -4.79 1.77 9.89
N GLN A 103 -3.97 0.97 10.57
CA GLN A 103 -4.01 -0.48 10.40
C GLN A 103 -5.23 -1.08 11.09
N VAL A 104 -6.05 -1.83 10.34
CA VAL A 104 -7.14 -2.64 10.89
C VAL A 104 -7.00 -4.10 10.47
N ARG A 105 -7.53 -5.03 11.28
CA ARG A 105 -7.50 -6.45 10.95
C ARG A 105 -8.36 -6.72 9.71
N GLY A 106 -7.82 -7.43 8.72
CA GLY A 106 -8.52 -7.72 7.46
C GLY A 106 -8.63 -6.53 6.50
N GLN A 107 -7.85 -5.48 6.72
CA GLN A 107 -7.85 -4.28 5.88
C GLN A 107 -7.47 -4.57 4.43
N LEU A 108 -8.26 -4.01 3.51
CA LEU A 108 -7.95 -4.03 2.08
C LEU A 108 -7.05 -2.84 1.71
N VAL A 109 -7.45 -1.60 2.01
CA VAL A 109 -6.66 -0.42 1.65
C VAL A 109 -6.29 0.40 2.88
N ARG A 110 -5.01 0.79 2.96
CA ARG A 110 -4.50 1.65 4.04
C ARG A 110 -3.94 2.97 3.51
N VAL A 111 -4.42 4.05 4.09
CA VAL A 111 -3.86 5.39 3.91
C VAL A 111 -2.80 5.64 4.97
N ARG A 112 -1.63 6.10 4.55
CA ARG A 112 -0.54 6.55 5.42
C ARG A 112 0.17 7.73 4.78
N ARG A 113 0.55 8.71 5.61
CA ARG A 113 1.18 9.97 5.18
C ARG A 113 0.37 10.70 4.11
N GLY A 114 -0.96 10.62 4.18
CA GLY A 114 -1.90 11.30 3.27
C GLY A 114 -2.36 10.50 2.05
N PHE A 115 -1.78 9.32 1.79
CA PHE A 115 -1.98 8.60 0.55
C PHE A 115 -2.14 7.10 0.74
N VAL A 116 -2.66 6.39 -0.26
CA VAL A 116 -2.70 4.92 -0.23
C VAL A 116 -1.27 4.37 -0.27
N GLU A 117 -0.86 3.76 0.84
CA GLU A 117 0.47 3.12 1.00
C GLU A 117 0.38 1.61 0.72
N ARG A 118 -0.71 0.97 1.17
CA ARG A 118 -0.90 -0.49 1.13
C ARG A 118 -2.22 -0.85 0.45
N VAL A 119 -2.14 -1.85 -0.42
CA VAL A 119 -3.28 -2.50 -1.08
C VAL A 119 -3.23 -4.01 -0.83
N THR A 120 -4.32 -4.57 -0.30
CA THR A 120 -4.53 -5.99 -0.05
C THR A 120 -5.82 -6.39 -0.75
N CYS A 121 -5.75 -7.27 -1.75
CA CYS A 121 -6.90 -7.64 -2.58
C CYS A 121 -6.66 -8.96 -3.30
N ARG A 122 -7.59 -9.41 -4.13
CA ARG A 122 -7.39 -10.58 -4.99
C ARG A 122 -6.51 -10.24 -6.19
N CYS A 123 -5.84 -11.24 -6.76
CA CYS A 123 -4.97 -11.07 -7.90
C CYS A 123 -5.67 -10.43 -9.11
N ALA A 124 -6.87 -10.92 -9.44
CA ALA A 124 -7.65 -10.38 -10.56
C ALA A 124 -8.07 -8.92 -10.33
N GLU A 125 -8.47 -8.57 -9.10
CA GLU A 125 -8.82 -7.22 -8.70
C GLU A 125 -7.61 -6.27 -8.84
N PHE A 126 -6.45 -6.70 -8.33
CA PHE A 126 -5.21 -5.93 -8.45
C PHE A 126 -4.85 -5.64 -9.91
N LEU A 127 -4.86 -6.66 -10.76
CA LEU A 127 -4.50 -6.52 -12.18
C LEU A 127 -5.43 -5.53 -12.91
N ALA A 128 -6.71 -5.51 -12.54
CA ALA A 128 -7.70 -4.61 -13.13
C ALA A 128 -7.47 -3.13 -12.76
N VAL A 129 -6.94 -2.84 -11.56
CA VAL A 129 -6.87 -1.46 -11.03
C VAL A 129 -5.46 -0.89 -10.94
N ALA A 130 -4.41 -1.71 -11.06
CA ALA A 130 -3.04 -1.32 -10.74
C ALA A 130 -2.58 -0.04 -11.47
N GLY A 131 -2.85 0.08 -12.78
CA GLY A 131 -2.44 1.26 -13.54
C GLY A 131 -3.08 2.55 -13.04
N GLU A 132 -4.40 2.56 -12.84
CA GLU A 132 -5.14 3.73 -12.37
C GLU A 132 -4.75 4.13 -10.94
N VAL A 133 -4.58 3.13 -10.06
CA VAL A 133 -4.18 3.38 -8.67
C VAL A 133 -2.78 3.97 -8.61
N PHE A 134 -1.79 3.36 -9.26
CA PHE A 134 -0.41 3.83 -9.20
C PHE A 134 -0.19 5.17 -9.92
N ALA A 135 -1.07 5.54 -10.86
CA ALA A 135 -1.03 6.84 -11.52
C ALA A 135 -1.39 8.02 -10.60
N CYS A 136 -1.99 7.76 -9.43
CA CYS A 136 -2.43 8.81 -8.50
C CYS A 136 -2.07 8.53 -7.03
N GLN A 137 -1.62 7.31 -6.69
CA GLN A 137 -1.26 6.91 -5.34
C GLN A 137 0.17 6.34 -5.24
N PRO A 138 1.00 6.80 -4.28
CA PRO A 138 2.34 6.29 -3.99
C PRO A 138 2.30 4.94 -3.23
N VAL A 139 1.69 3.92 -3.82
CA VAL A 139 1.59 2.57 -3.23
C VAL A 139 2.98 1.94 -3.11
N THR A 140 3.32 1.46 -1.93
CA THR A 140 4.62 0.82 -1.63
C THR A 140 4.49 -0.63 -1.16
N TYR A 141 3.26 -1.10 -0.90
CA TYR A 141 3.02 -2.46 -0.44
C TYR A 141 1.76 -3.04 -1.10
N VAL A 142 1.88 -4.24 -1.69
CA VAL A 142 0.75 -5.00 -2.23
C VAL A 142 0.76 -6.42 -1.66
N ARG A 143 -0.40 -6.92 -1.23
CA ARG A 143 -0.62 -8.33 -0.85
C ARG A 143 -1.78 -8.92 -1.63
N LEU A 144 -1.55 -10.07 -2.26
CA LEU A 144 -2.59 -10.83 -2.94
C LEU A 144 -3.14 -11.89 -1.97
N VAL A 145 -4.43 -11.82 -1.65
CA VAL A 145 -5.04 -12.68 -0.61
C VAL A 145 -5.40 -14.08 -1.08
N ASP A 146 -5.47 -14.25 -2.40
CA ASP A 146 -5.81 -15.49 -3.09
C ASP A 146 -4.58 -16.16 -3.72
N ARG A 147 -3.38 -15.76 -3.29
CA ARG A 147 -2.11 -16.38 -3.69
C ARG A 147 -1.37 -16.81 -2.44
N GLN A 148 -0.89 -18.03 -2.44
CA GLN A 148 -0.08 -18.59 -1.36
C GLN A 148 1.11 -19.33 -1.94
N ALA A 149 2.31 -19.05 -1.42
CA ALA A 149 3.51 -19.76 -1.84
C ALA A 149 3.41 -21.24 -1.42
N VAL A 150 3.84 -22.14 -2.29
CA VAL A 150 3.78 -23.57 -2.02
C VAL A 150 4.93 -23.97 -1.09
N ASP A 151 4.62 -24.59 0.03
CA ASP A 151 5.62 -25.19 0.93
C ASP A 151 6.19 -26.48 0.30
N GLU A 152 7.41 -26.39 -0.22
CA GLU A 152 8.15 -27.52 -0.75
C GLU A 152 8.78 -28.36 0.37
N LYS A 153 8.04 -29.41 0.76
CA LYS A 153 8.43 -30.42 1.75
C LYS A 153 9.77 -31.12 1.50
N THR A 154 10.36 -30.93 0.32
CA THR A 154 11.66 -31.44 -0.12
C THR A 154 12.84 -30.62 0.42
N GLY A 155 12.58 -29.56 1.20
CA GLY A 155 13.62 -28.72 1.82
C GLY A 155 14.05 -27.52 0.96
N TRP A 156 13.34 -27.25 -0.13
CA TRP A 156 13.60 -26.12 -1.03
C TRP A 156 12.93 -24.82 -0.55
N GLY A 157 12.12 -24.88 0.50
CA GLY A 157 11.43 -23.74 1.10
C GLY A 157 10.09 -23.47 0.41
N PHE A 158 9.79 -22.21 0.16
CA PHE A 158 8.49 -21.76 -0.37
C PHE A 158 8.63 -21.33 -1.83
N GLY A 159 7.84 -21.94 -2.72
CA GLY A 159 7.92 -21.75 -4.17
C GLY A 159 6.78 -20.93 -4.76
N TRP A 160 7.11 -20.10 -5.75
CA TRP A 160 6.15 -19.56 -6.72
C TRP A 160 6.35 -20.19 -8.08
N TYR A 161 5.28 -20.29 -8.87
CA TYR A 161 5.28 -20.91 -10.18
C TYR A 161 4.55 -20.03 -11.19
N CYS A 162 5.07 -20.00 -12.41
CA CYS A 162 4.44 -19.31 -13.52
C CYS A 162 3.14 -20.03 -13.91
N ALA A 163 2.09 -19.25 -14.17
CA ALA A 163 0.81 -19.79 -14.55
C ALA A 163 0.84 -20.57 -15.87
N GLY A 164 0.08 -21.66 -15.91
CA GLY A 164 -0.05 -22.52 -17.10
C GLY A 164 1.15 -23.45 -17.38
N VAL A 165 2.17 -23.48 -16.52
CA VAL A 165 3.27 -24.45 -16.64
C VAL A 165 2.93 -25.80 -15.98
N TRP A 166 2.13 -25.79 -14.91
CA TRP A 166 1.68 -26.99 -14.22
C TRP A 166 0.16 -26.97 -14.03
N GLU A 167 -0.55 -27.92 -14.61
CA GLU A 167 -2.03 -27.97 -14.63
C GLU A 167 -2.69 -28.16 -13.24
N GLN A 168 -1.93 -28.58 -12.23
CA GLN A 168 -2.45 -28.90 -10.90
C GLN A 168 -2.32 -27.74 -9.89
N LEU A 169 -1.63 -26.65 -10.23
CA LEU A 169 -1.42 -25.52 -9.33
C LEU A 169 -2.54 -24.49 -9.50
N VAL A 170 -3.28 -24.23 -8.42
CA VAL A 170 -4.45 -23.32 -8.42
C VAL A 170 -4.06 -21.86 -8.11
N ASP A 171 -2.95 -21.68 -7.38
CA ASP A 171 -2.50 -20.36 -6.89
C ASP A 171 -1.29 -19.83 -7.67
N ASP A 172 -1.15 -20.23 -8.92
CA ASP A 172 -0.07 -19.82 -9.82
C ASP A 172 -0.06 -18.32 -10.12
N ILE A 173 1.12 -17.79 -10.44
CA ILE A 173 1.30 -16.35 -10.67
C ILE A 173 1.08 -16.04 -12.16
N PRO A 174 0.16 -15.12 -12.51
CA PRO A 174 -0.07 -14.74 -13.90
C PRO A 174 1.20 -14.20 -14.58
N ALA A 175 1.31 -14.44 -15.89
CA ALA A 175 2.49 -14.08 -16.68
C ALA A 175 2.84 -12.58 -16.60
N GLU A 176 1.82 -11.73 -16.44
CA GLU A 176 1.93 -10.28 -16.28
C GLU A 176 2.75 -9.89 -15.06
N LEU A 177 2.56 -10.61 -13.94
CA LEU A 177 3.31 -10.42 -12.69
C LEU A 177 4.60 -11.22 -12.69
N TRP A 178 4.62 -12.39 -13.34
CA TRP A 178 5.76 -13.29 -13.36
C TRP A 178 7.03 -12.63 -13.87
N LYS A 179 6.95 -11.82 -14.93
CA LYS A 179 8.10 -11.09 -15.48
C LYS A 179 8.78 -10.13 -14.49
N TYR A 180 8.08 -9.67 -13.44
CA TYR A 180 8.66 -8.82 -12.39
C TYR A 180 9.17 -9.61 -11.19
N LEU A 181 8.66 -10.83 -11.01
CA LEU A 181 9.01 -11.75 -9.93
C LEU A 181 10.23 -12.62 -10.28
N ALA A 182 10.26 -13.17 -11.50
CA ALA A 182 11.32 -14.01 -12.04
C ALA A 182 11.75 -13.49 -13.44
N PRO A 183 12.47 -12.36 -13.51
CA PRO A 183 12.79 -11.68 -14.78
C PRO A 183 13.72 -12.47 -15.70
N ASP A 184 14.39 -13.50 -15.20
CA ASP A 184 15.27 -14.39 -15.97
C ASP A 184 14.53 -15.57 -16.61
N GLY A 185 13.20 -15.60 -16.55
CA GLY A 185 12.37 -16.54 -17.30
C GLY A 185 12.35 -17.96 -16.74
N ARG A 186 12.89 -18.18 -15.53
CA ARG A 186 12.70 -19.45 -14.82
C ARG A 186 11.20 -19.71 -14.64
N PRO A 187 10.73 -20.96 -14.75
CA PRO A 187 9.31 -21.26 -14.57
C PRO A 187 8.91 -21.35 -13.09
N MET A 188 9.89 -21.42 -12.17
CA MET A 188 9.69 -21.42 -10.71
C MET A 188 10.83 -20.68 -10.00
N ILE A 189 10.54 -20.17 -8.80
CA ILE A 189 11.53 -19.59 -7.88
C ILE A 189 11.19 -19.98 -6.44
N HIS A 190 12.20 -20.09 -5.57
CA HIS A 190 12.02 -20.49 -4.17
C HIS A 190 12.63 -19.48 -3.20
N PHE A 191 12.07 -19.46 -2.00
CA PHE A 191 12.47 -18.61 -0.89
C PHE A 191 12.61 -19.44 0.39
N PRO A 192 13.55 -19.08 1.29
CA PRO A 192 13.71 -19.76 2.58
C PRO A 192 12.44 -19.77 3.44
N THR A 193 11.62 -18.71 3.37
CA THR A 193 10.43 -18.53 4.21
C THR A 193 9.22 -18.06 3.41
N SER A 194 8.01 -18.32 3.92
CA SER A 194 6.77 -17.81 3.33
C SER A 194 6.73 -16.28 3.32
N ASP A 195 7.30 -15.63 4.34
CA ASP A 195 7.33 -14.17 4.43
C ASP A 195 8.22 -13.55 3.34
N GLU A 196 9.36 -14.17 3.05
CA GLU A 196 10.22 -13.76 1.93
C GLU A 196 9.54 -13.99 0.58
N ALA A 197 8.83 -15.11 0.41
CA ALA A 197 8.06 -15.38 -0.79
C ALA A 197 6.93 -14.35 -1.00
N ASP A 198 6.16 -14.03 0.04
CA ASP A 198 5.12 -13.01 0.02
C ASP A 198 5.70 -11.62 -0.27
N ALA A 199 6.82 -11.27 0.34
CA ALA A 199 7.50 -9.98 0.13
C ALA A 199 8.01 -9.83 -1.31
N ALA A 200 8.52 -10.90 -1.90
CA ALA A 200 8.96 -10.92 -3.29
C ALA A 200 7.79 -10.72 -4.26
N LEU A 201 6.67 -11.43 -4.05
CA LEU A 201 5.45 -11.25 -4.85
C LEU A 201 4.88 -9.83 -4.71
N GLY A 202 4.85 -9.28 -3.49
CA GLY A 202 4.42 -7.90 -3.25
C GLY A 202 5.31 -6.87 -3.97
N THR A 203 6.63 -7.09 -3.97
CA THR A 203 7.59 -6.26 -4.71
C THR A 203 7.35 -6.33 -6.21
N ALA A 204 7.09 -7.53 -6.75
CA ALA A 204 6.74 -7.71 -8.16
C ALA A 204 5.45 -6.96 -8.52
N CYS A 205 4.43 -7.00 -7.66
CA CYS A 205 3.19 -6.25 -7.84
C CYS A 205 3.43 -4.73 -7.85
N VAL A 206 4.24 -4.20 -6.93
CA VAL A 206 4.60 -2.77 -6.91
C VAL A 206 5.32 -2.36 -8.20
N ARG A 207 6.26 -3.18 -8.69
CA ARG A 207 6.95 -2.94 -9.98
C ARG A 207 5.96 -2.93 -11.14
N TYR A 208 5.06 -3.92 -11.21
CA TYR A 208 3.99 -3.96 -12.21
C TYR A 208 3.13 -2.69 -12.18
N GLY A 209 2.61 -2.31 -11.02
CA GLY A 209 1.77 -1.11 -10.89
C GLY A 209 2.48 0.16 -11.32
N ARG A 210 3.75 0.33 -10.92
CA ARG A 210 4.59 1.47 -11.37
C ARG A 210 4.80 1.47 -12.87
N ALA A 211 5.08 0.32 -13.49
CA ALA A 211 5.25 0.20 -14.93
C ALA A 211 3.96 0.57 -15.68
N MET A 212 2.81 0.10 -15.21
CA MET A 212 1.49 0.44 -15.78
C MET A 212 1.17 1.93 -15.69
N ALA A 213 1.70 2.63 -14.69
CA ALA A 213 1.56 4.07 -14.51
C ALA A 213 2.67 4.90 -15.20
N GLY A 214 3.65 4.26 -15.86
CA GLY A 214 4.78 4.96 -16.49
C GLY A 214 5.77 5.60 -15.49
N LEU A 215 5.93 5.00 -14.31
CA LEU A 215 6.78 5.48 -13.20
C LEU A 215 8.13 4.72 -13.09
N GLU A 216 8.63 4.17 -14.21
CA GLU A 216 9.91 3.44 -14.27
C GLU A 216 11.14 4.36 -14.19
#